data_AF-D8MBC6-F1
#
_entry.id   AF-D8MBC6-F1
#
_cell.length_a   1.000
_cell.length_b   1.000
_cell.length_c   1.000
_cell.angle_alpha   90.00
_cell.angle_beta   90.00
_cell.angle_gamma   90.00
#
_symmetry.space_group_name_H-M   'P 1'
#
loop_
_entity.id
_entity.type
_entity.pdbx_description
1 polymer ?
#
loop_
_entity_poly.entity_id
_entity_poly.type
_entity_poly.pdbx_seq_one_letter_code
_entity_poly.pdbx_strand_id
1 'polypeptide(L)'
;MQNDAIWSVLRVVDLAGAQHTRGTSGEFLDESRKINLGLSSMYRVLRGRVSWDKAMTRSGFRDSKLTKLMQPIFDRSSNTHMLFCMSPAKCCVVETSLPTYYFSDSLSVNSYIPRYSICSERSEMSWSESIEERDVLKMVLEWVETRKANDVNLATLVEKLKEKVDVLDRERTELSEENAKLREQMRSLQSTVNNLRNELSECHQVGRESREVIEELETMV
;
A
#
# COMPACT_ATOMS: atom_id res chain seq x y z
N MET A 1 3.23 36.30 -44.89
CA MET A 1 3.67 35.44 -43.79
C MET A 1 2.42 34.93 -43.11
N GLN A 2 2.15 33.62 -43.24
CA GLN A 2 0.96 32.99 -42.68
C GLN A 2 1.09 33.01 -41.16
N ASN A 3 0.10 33.58 -40.45
CA ASN A 3 0.03 33.51 -39.00
C ASN A 3 -0.31 32.06 -38.63
N ASP A 4 0.69 31.25 -38.33
CA ASP A 4 0.49 29.91 -37.80
C ASP A 4 0.06 30.05 -36.34
N ALA A 5 -1.26 30.13 -36.13
CA ALA A 5 -1.84 30.20 -34.80
C ALA A 5 -1.51 28.92 -34.02
N ILE A 6 -0.76 29.06 -32.92
CA ILE A 6 -0.47 27.97 -31.99
C ILE A 6 -1.68 27.78 -31.08
N TRP A 7 -2.25 26.58 -31.07
CA TRP A 7 -3.33 26.20 -30.16
C TRP A 7 -2.94 24.98 -29.33
N SER A 8 -3.46 24.91 -28.12
CA SER A 8 -3.30 23.77 -27.21
C SER A 8 -4.66 23.37 -26.64
N VAL A 9 -4.81 22.08 -26.30
CA VAL A 9 -6.04 21.53 -25.71
C VAL A 9 -5.70 20.87 -24.40
N LEU A 10 -6.22 21.41 -23.29
CA LEU A 10 -6.20 20.79 -21.98
C LEU A 10 -7.39 19.83 -21.85
N ARG A 11 -7.13 18.58 -21.47
CA ARG A 11 -8.18 17.60 -21.16
C ARG A 11 -8.09 17.21 -19.70
N VAL A 12 -9.14 17.51 -18.94
CA VAL A 12 -9.32 17.06 -17.57
C VAL A 12 -10.40 15.98 -17.59
N VAL A 13 -10.07 14.80 -17.07
CA VAL A 13 -10.96 13.63 -17.09
C VAL A 13 -11.09 13.13 -15.67
N ASP A 14 -12.32 13.02 -15.19
CA ASP A 14 -12.66 12.34 -13.95
C ASP A 14 -13.19 10.94 -14.28
N LEU A 15 -12.66 9.93 -13.59
CA LEU A 15 -13.01 8.53 -13.80
C LEU A 15 -13.68 7.98 -12.55
N ALA A 16 -14.81 7.31 -12.72
CA ALA A 16 -15.41 6.52 -11.65
C ALA A 16 -14.43 5.44 -11.16
N GLY A 17 -14.53 5.10 -9.88
CA GLY A 17 -13.76 4.01 -9.29
C GLY A 17 -14.18 2.64 -9.85
N ALA A 18 -13.25 1.68 -9.86
CA ALA A 18 -13.61 0.29 -10.09
C ALA A 18 -14.54 -0.18 -8.95
N GLN A 19 -15.61 -0.90 -9.29
CA GLN A 19 -16.64 -1.30 -8.33
C GLN A 19 -16.74 -2.82 -8.23
N HIS A 20 -16.82 -3.35 -7.01
CA HIS A 20 -17.18 -4.74 -6.81
C HIS A 20 -18.65 -4.99 -7.18
N THR A 21 -18.89 -6.04 -7.97
CA THR A 21 -20.24 -6.47 -8.38
C THR A 21 -20.86 -7.50 -7.43
N ARG A 22 -20.16 -7.87 -6.35
CA ARG A 22 -20.67 -8.85 -5.37
C ARG A 22 -21.75 -8.19 -4.51
N GLY A 23 -22.94 -8.77 -4.54
CA GLY A 23 -24.09 -8.31 -3.74
C GLY A 23 -24.91 -7.19 -4.38
N THR A 24 -24.56 -6.73 -5.58
CA THR A 24 -25.37 -5.76 -6.34
C THR A 24 -26.29 -6.49 -7.32
N SER A 25 -27.51 -5.96 -7.51
CA SER A 25 -28.52 -6.55 -8.39
C SER A 25 -29.30 -5.46 -9.16
N GLY A 26 -29.98 -5.86 -10.23
CA GLY A 26 -30.75 -4.94 -11.07
C GLY A 26 -29.88 -3.92 -11.82
N GLU A 27 -30.39 -2.70 -11.96
CA GLU A 27 -29.77 -1.64 -12.76
C GLU A 27 -28.37 -1.24 -12.27
N PHE A 28 -28.13 -1.27 -10.95
CA PHE A 28 -26.82 -0.99 -10.36
C PHE A 28 -25.75 -1.99 -10.81
N LEU A 29 -26.11 -3.28 -10.94
CA LEU A 29 -25.18 -4.30 -11.41
C LEU A 29 -24.76 -4.02 -12.86
N ASP A 30 -25.71 -3.60 -13.69
CA ASP A 30 -25.45 -3.29 -15.09
C ASP A 30 -24.67 -2.00 -15.27
N GLU A 31 -24.87 -1.01 -14.40
CA GLU A 31 -24.03 0.18 -14.32
C GLU A 31 -22.59 -0.17 -13.91
N SER A 32 -22.40 -0.91 -12.81
CA SER A 32 -21.08 -1.34 -12.34
C SER A 32 -20.34 -2.16 -13.41
N ARG A 33 -21.04 -3.01 -14.17
CA ARG A 33 -20.45 -3.73 -15.31
C ARG A 33 -19.94 -2.78 -16.40
N LYS A 34 -20.70 -1.74 -16.74
CA LYS A 34 -20.29 -0.76 -17.77
C LYS A 34 -19.11 0.08 -17.30
N ILE A 35 -19.09 0.51 -16.04
CA ILE A 35 -17.96 1.21 -15.42
C ILE A 35 -16.71 0.33 -15.48
N ASN A 36 -16.81 -0.90 -14.99
CA ASN A 36 -15.69 -1.84 -14.97
C ASN A 36 -15.21 -2.21 -16.38
N LEU A 37 -16.10 -2.34 -17.37
CA LEU A 37 -15.73 -2.56 -18.76
C LEU A 37 -14.90 -1.40 -19.32
N GLY A 38 -15.31 -0.17 -19.02
CA GLY A 38 -14.59 1.04 -19.44
C GLY A 38 -13.17 1.07 -18.89
N LEU A 39 -13.03 0.88 -17.57
CA LEU A 39 -11.75 0.86 -16.88
C LEU A 39 -10.89 -0.33 -17.34
N SER A 40 -11.46 -1.53 -17.47
CA SER A 40 -10.76 -2.74 -17.95
C SER A 40 -10.21 -2.58 -19.37
N SER A 41 -10.99 -1.94 -20.25
CA SER A 41 -10.55 -1.64 -21.62
C SER A 41 -9.40 -0.65 -21.63
N MET A 42 -9.44 0.36 -20.75
CA MET A 42 -8.35 1.31 -20.55
C MET A 42 -7.07 0.60 -20.11
N TYR A 43 -7.15 -0.27 -19.09
CA TYR A 43 -6.00 -1.08 -18.65
C TYR A 43 -5.45 -1.97 -19.77
N ARG A 44 -6.31 -2.56 -20.61
CA ARG A 44 -5.85 -3.37 -21.76
C ARG A 44 -5.10 -2.56 -22.80
N VAL A 45 -5.52 -1.33 -23.09
CA VAL A 45 -4.78 -0.42 -23.98
C VAL A 45 -3.39 -0.15 -23.41
N LEU A 46 -3.31 0.20 -22.12
CA LEU A 46 -2.04 0.50 -21.46
C LEU A 46 -1.11 -0.70 -21.40
N ARG A 47 -1.60 -1.86 -20.97
CA ARG A 47 -0.82 -3.10 -20.96
C ARG A 47 -0.31 -3.42 -22.36
N GLY A 48 -1.15 -3.35 -23.38
CA GLY A 48 -0.74 -3.55 -24.78
C GLY A 48 0.32 -2.55 -25.24
N ARG A 49 0.30 -1.31 -24.74
CA ARG A 49 1.34 -0.30 -25.02
C ARG A 49 2.66 -0.63 -24.32
N VAL A 50 2.62 -1.05 -23.06
CA VAL A 50 3.81 -1.46 -22.29
C VAL A 50 4.46 -2.71 -22.90
N SER A 51 3.66 -3.70 -23.27
CA SER A 51 4.13 -4.96 -23.86
C SER A 51 4.34 -4.89 -25.37
N TRP A 52 4.15 -3.73 -26.00
CA TRP A 52 4.20 -3.52 -27.45
C TRP A 52 3.27 -4.45 -28.27
N ASP A 53 2.20 -4.96 -27.65
CA ASP A 53 1.18 -5.77 -28.29
C ASP A 53 0.13 -4.90 -29.00
N LYS A 54 0.28 -4.80 -30.32
CA LYS A 54 -0.64 -4.04 -31.19
C LYS A 54 -2.04 -4.64 -31.23
N ALA A 55 -2.19 -5.96 -31.12
CA ALA A 55 -3.49 -6.62 -31.18
C ALA A 55 -4.29 -6.33 -29.90
N MET A 56 -3.64 -6.41 -28.75
CA MET A 56 -4.22 -6.06 -27.46
C MET A 56 -4.57 -4.58 -27.38
N THR A 57 -3.66 -3.71 -27.82
CA THR A 57 -3.89 -2.26 -27.90
C THR A 57 -5.10 -1.93 -28.77
N ARG A 58 -5.17 -2.48 -29.98
CA ARG A 58 -6.29 -2.26 -30.91
C ARG A 58 -7.62 -2.76 -30.35
N SER A 59 -7.61 -3.90 -29.67
CA SER A 59 -8.82 -4.45 -29.05
C SER A 59 -9.31 -3.55 -27.92
N GLY A 60 -8.42 -3.11 -27.03
CA GLY A 60 -8.77 -2.18 -25.94
C GLY A 60 -9.36 -0.85 -26.42
N PHE A 61 -8.88 -0.29 -27.54
CA PHE A 61 -9.50 0.90 -28.14
C PHE A 61 -10.89 0.63 -28.75
N ARG A 62 -11.19 -0.60 -29.16
CA ARG A 62 -12.50 -0.94 -29.75
C ARG A 62 -13.56 -1.24 -28.70
N ASP A 63 -13.14 -1.81 -27.57
CA ASP A 63 -14.04 -2.39 -26.56
C ASP A 63 -14.79 -1.36 -25.72
N SER A 64 -14.30 -0.11 -25.64
CA SER A 64 -14.94 0.97 -24.90
C SER A 64 -14.99 2.28 -25.67
N LYS A 65 -16.05 3.07 -25.44
CA LYS A 65 -16.12 4.46 -25.91
C LYS A 65 -15.11 5.35 -25.17
N LEU A 66 -14.82 5.03 -23.91
CA LEU A 66 -13.87 5.78 -23.08
C LEU A 66 -12.47 5.78 -23.72
N THR A 67 -11.98 4.61 -24.11
CA THR A 67 -10.64 4.46 -24.70
C THR A 67 -10.53 5.14 -26.06
N LYS A 68 -11.62 5.20 -26.84
CA LYS A 68 -11.66 5.98 -28.10
C LYS A 68 -11.52 7.47 -27.85
N LEU A 69 -12.26 7.99 -26.86
CA LEU A 69 -12.18 9.41 -26.49
C LEU A 69 -10.79 9.78 -25.95
N MET A 70 -10.20 8.86 -25.18
CA MET A 70 -8.88 9.03 -24.58
C MET A 70 -7.72 8.61 -25.51
N GLN A 71 -7.98 8.26 -26.76
CA GLN A 71 -6.92 7.83 -27.67
C GLN A 71 -5.76 8.84 -27.80
N PRO A 72 -5.99 10.17 -27.91
CA PRO A 72 -4.90 11.16 -27.94
C PRO A 72 -3.99 11.11 -26.70
N ILE A 73 -4.56 10.73 -25.55
CA ILE A 73 -3.88 10.62 -24.26
C ILE A 73 -2.91 9.42 -24.26
N PHE A 74 -3.32 8.31 -24.88
CA PHE A 74 -2.52 7.08 -24.97
C PHE A 74 -1.56 7.03 -26.17
N ASP A 75 -1.83 7.82 -27.21
CA ASP A 75 -1.03 7.87 -28.44
C ASP A 75 0.18 8.82 -28.33
N ARG A 76 0.49 9.31 -27.11
CA ARG A 76 1.61 10.24 -26.82
C ARG A 76 1.53 11.58 -27.56
N SER A 77 0.33 11.96 -28.00
CA SER A 77 0.07 13.27 -28.62
C SER A 77 -0.15 14.39 -27.61
N SER A 78 -0.22 14.06 -26.32
CA SER A 78 -0.39 15.00 -25.21
C SER A 78 0.57 14.69 -24.07
N ASN A 79 0.95 15.72 -23.32
CA ASN A 79 1.62 15.54 -22.03
C ASN A 79 0.56 15.07 -21.01
N THR A 80 0.65 13.81 -20.59
CA THR A 80 -0.39 13.13 -19.80
C THR A 80 0.12 12.84 -18.39
N HIS A 81 -0.65 13.29 -17.40
CA HIS A 81 -0.47 12.92 -16.00
C HIS A 81 -1.73 12.17 -15.53
N MET A 82 -1.54 11.15 -14.70
CA MET A 82 -2.64 10.43 -14.07
C MET A 82 -2.46 10.40 -12.56
N LEU A 83 -3.57 10.62 -11.85
CA LEU A 83 -3.65 10.57 -10.41
C LEU A 83 -4.39 9.30 -10.00
N PHE A 84 -3.76 8.47 -9.17
CA PHE A 84 -4.36 7.23 -8.66
C PHE A 84 -4.83 7.41 -7.22
N CYS A 85 -6.13 7.26 -7.02
CA CYS A 85 -6.75 7.24 -5.70
C CYS A 85 -6.84 5.79 -5.21
N MET A 86 -5.96 5.41 -4.28
CA MET A 86 -5.79 4.03 -3.82
C MET A 86 -6.16 3.90 -2.35
N SER A 87 -6.80 2.80 -1.98
CA SER A 87 -7.12 2.47 -0.59
C SER A 87 -6.08 1.49 -0.03
N PRO A 88 -5.53 1.72 1.18
CA PRO A 88 -4.63 0.79 1.85
C PRO A 88 -5.35 -0.44 2.42
N ALA A 89 -6.68 -0.53 2.32
CA ALA A 89 -7.45 -1.63 2.89
C ALA A 89 -7.15 -2.98 2.22
N LYS A 90 -7.02 -4.06 3.03
CA LYS A 90 -6.77 -5.45 2.59
C LYS A 90 -7.70 -5.89 1.46
N CYS A 91 -8.98 -5.56 1.55
CA CYS A 91 -9.99 -5.93 0.56
C CYS A 91 -9.79 -5.27 -0.81
N CYS A 92 -9.10 -4.12 -0.88
CA CYS A 92 -8.90 -3.33 -2.09
C CYS A 92 -7.59 -3.64 -2.82
N VAL A 93 -6.73 -4.47 -2.22
CA VAL A 93 -5.38 -4.76 -2.70
C VAL A 93 -5.36 -5.36 -4.11
N VAL A 94 -6.24 -6.32 -4.38
CA VAL A 94 -6.31 -6.99 -5.69
C VAL A 94 -6.74 -6.00 -6.77
N GLU A 95 -7.70 -5.12 -6.44
CA GLU A 95 -8.18 -4.09 -7.36
C GLU A 95 -7.13 -2.99 -7.59
N THR A 96 -6.31 -2.70 -6.59
CA THR A 96 -5.37 -1.57 -6.60
C THR A 96 -4.02 -1.92 -7.23
N SER A 97 -3.51 -3.13 -6.98
CA SER A 97 -2.14 -3.54 -7.36
C SER A 97 -1.90 -3.66 -8.86
N LEU A 98 -2.84 -4.26 -9.61
CA LEU A 98 -2.70 -4.50 -11.05
C LEU A 98 -2.71 -3.20 -11.86
N PRO A 99 -3.69 -2.28 -11.67
CA PRO A 99 -3.64 -0.93 -12.24
C PRO A 99 -2.29 -0.25 -12.03
N THR A 100 -1.83 -0.19 -10.78
CA THR A 100 -0.63 0.54 -10.38
C THR A 100 0.61 0.01 -11.06
N TYR A 101 0.77 -1.31 -11.15
CA TYR A 101 1.90 -1.95 -11.83
C TYR A 101 1.96 -1.59 -13.33
N TYR A 102 0.86 -1.71 -14.05
CA TYR A 102 0.87 -1.39 -15.49
C TYR A 102 0.99 0.11 -15.76
N PHE A 103 0.54 0.95 -14.82
CA PHE A 103 0.65 2.39 -14.94
C PHE A 103 2.03 2.94 -14.58
N SER A 104 2.74 2.32 -13.64
CA SER A 104 4.13 2.68 -13.33
C SER A 104 5.07 2.31 -14.47
N ASP A 105 4.85 1.17 -15.12
CA ASP A 105 5.70 0.69 -16.21
C ASP A 105 5.35 1.33 -17.56
N SER A 106 4.23 2.04 -17.65
CA SER A 106 3.86 2.80 -18.84
C SER A 106 4.75 4.05 -18.98
N LEU A 107 5.85 3.91 -19.72
CA LEU A 107 6.87 4.90 -20.12
C LEU A 107 6.35 6.18 -20.81
N SER A 108 5.06 6.50 -20.72
CA SER A 108 4.36 7.59 -21.41
C SER A 108 3.42 8.39 -20.51
N VAL A 109 3.06 7.86 -19.35
CA VAL A 109 2.23 8.57 -18.37
C VAL A 109 3.15 8.90 -17.23
N ASN A 110 3.37 10.20 -16.99
CA ASN A 110 4.09 10.61 -15.79
C ASN A 110 3.12 10.40 -14.63
N SER A 111 3.10 9.17 -14.11
CA SER A 111 2.19 8.73 -13.06
C SER A 111 2.68 9.33 -11.74
N TYR A 112 2.06 10.42 -11.31
CA TYR A 112 2.28 10.92 -9.96
C TYR A 112 1.45 10.07 -9.01
N ILE A 113 2.11 9.11 -8.37
CA ILE A 113 1.54 8.36 -7.25
C ILE A 113 1.83 9.20 -6.00
N PRO A 114 0.85 9.91 -5.42
CA PRO A 114 1.06 10.58 -4.15
C PRO A 114 1.44 9.52 -3.12
N ARG A 115 2.66 9.63 -2.59
CA ARG A 115 3.11 8.85 -1.45
C ARG A 115 2.26 9.34 -0.27
N TYR A 116 1.29 8.54 0.17
CA TYR A 116 0.36 8.93 1.23
C TYR A 116 1.18 9.14 2.53
N SER A 117 1.33 10.40 2.94
CA SER A 117 1.63 10.74 4.32
C SER A 117 0.39 10.37 5.12
N ILE A 118 0.48 9.35 5.95
CA ILE A 118 -0.55 8.97 6.91
C ILE A 118 -1.01 10.25 7.62
N CYS A 119 -2.30 10.59 7.51
CA CYS A 119 -2.91 11.65 8.32
C CYS A 119 -2.61 11.35 9.79
N SER A 120 -1.72 12.15 10.38
CA SER A 120 -1.33 12.08 11.78
C SER A 120 -2.45 12.61 12.68
N GLU A 121 -3.62 12.00 12.65
CA GLU A 121 -4.66 12.26 13.66
C GLU A 121 -5.66 11.12 13.72
N ARG A 122 -5.15 9.94 14.10
CA ARG A 122 -5.95 8.91 14.75
C ARG A 122 -5.08 8.19 15.76
N SER A 123 -5.14 8.71 16.99
CA SER A 123 -4.77 8.09 18.26
C SER A 123 -4.37 6.61 18.18
N GLU A 124 -3.10 6.33 18.51
CA GLU A 124 -2.59 5.08 19.09
C GLU A 124 -3.42 3.81 18.84
N MET A 125 -3.70 3.51 17.57
CA MET A 125 -4.21 2.20 17.19
C MET A 125 -2.97 1.35 16.92
N SER A 126 -2.68 0.51 17.91
CA SER A 126 -1.76 -0.61 17.88
C SER A 126 -1.27 -0.95 16.47
N TRP A 127 0.03 -0.77 16.24
CA TRP A 127 0.77 -1.13 15.02
C TRP A 127 0.61 -2.60 14.56
N SER A 128 -0.19 -3.40 15.28
CA SER A 128 -0.53 -4.80 15.02
C SER A 128 -1.49 -5.02 13.85
N GLU A 129 -2.06 -3.96 13.28
CA GLU A 129 -2.92 -4.03 12.09
C GLU A 129 -2.29 -3.38 10.86
N SER A 130 -0.96 -3.19 10.87
CA SER A 130 -0.21 -3.06 9.63
C SER A 130 -0.45 -4.31 8.81
N ILE A 131 -1.39 -4.19 7.88
CA ILE A 131 -1.57 -5.03 6.71
C ILE A 131 -0.19 -5.08 6.07
N GLU A 132 0.58 -6.11 6.41
CA GLU A 132 1.95 -6.24 5.94
C GLU A 132 1.87 -6.30 4.41
N GLU A 133 2.58 -5.40 3.74
CA GLU A 133 2.77 -5.36 2.28
C GLU A 133 3.06 -6.75 1.68
N ARG A 134 3.62 -7.64 2.52
CA ARG A 134 3.79 -9.08 2.30
C ARG A 134 2.51 -9.86 2.01
N ASP A 135 1.46 -9.70 2.80
CA ASP A 135 0.21 -10.46 2.63
C ASP A 135 -0.49 -10.05 1.35
N VAL A 136 -0.38 -8.76 1.02
CA VAL A 136 -0.80 -8.16 -0.24
C VAL A 136 -0.04 -8.76 -1.41
N LEU A 137 1.29 -8.78 -1.35
CA LEU A 137 2.16 -9.38 -2.35
C LEU A 137 1.92 -10.88 -2.52
N LYS A 138 1.68 -11.63 -1.42
CA LYS A 138 1.36 -13.07 -1.46
C LYS A 138 0.01 -13.32 -2.15
N MET A 139 -1.02 -12.53 -1.84
CA MET A 139 -2.32 -12.62 -2.52
C MET A 139 -2.24 -12.30 -4.01
N VAL A 140 -1.46 -11.27 -4.39
CA VAL A 140 -1.25 -10.90 -5.79
C VAL A 140 -0.45 -11.98 -6.53
N LEU A 141 0.57 -12.56 -5.89
CA LEU A 141 1.36 -13.65 -6.46
C LEU A 141 0.49 -14.89 -6.72
N GLU A 142 -0.29 -15.32 -5.72
CA GLU A 142 -1.19 -16.48 -5.84
C GLU A 142 -2.24 -16.27 -6.95
N TRP A 143 -2.78 -15.05 -7.07
CA TRP A 143 -3.71 -14.68 -8.14
C TRP A 143 -3.06 -14.69 -9.53
N VAL A 144 -1.83 -14.20 -9.66
CA VAL A 144 -1.05 -14.23 -10.91
C VAL A 144 -0.72 -15.68 -11.30
N GLU A 145 -0.36 -16.52 -10.33
CA GLU A 145 -0.07 -17.95 -10.53
C GLU A 145 -1.31 -18.72 -11.01
N THR A 146 -2.49 -18.40 -10.48
CA THR A 146 -3.77 -19.03 -10.86
C THR A 146 -4.17 -18.74 -12.31
N ARG A 147 -3.60 -17.69 -12.93
CA ARG A 147 -3.89 -17.26 -14.32
C ARG A 147 -2.85 -17.66 -15.35
N LYS A 148 -1.92 -18.56 -15.04
CA LYS A 148 -0.98 -19.13 -16.03
C LYS A 148 -1.71 -19.85 -17.16
N ALA A 149 -2.04 -19.10 -18.20
CA ALA A 149 -2.11 -19.56 -19.56
C ALA A 149 -1.74 -18.38 -20.48
N ASN A 150 -0.53 -18.43 -21.05
CA ASN A 150 -0.11 -17.83 -22.33
C ASN A 150 0.90 -16.66 -22.37
N ASP A 151 1.68 -16.35 -21.33
CA ASP A 151 2.70 -15.28 -21.48
C ASP A 151 4.05 -15.63 -20.83
N VAL A 152 5.09 -15.77 -21.65
CA VAL A 152 6.44 -16.24 -21.25
C VAL A 152 7.15 -15.24 -20.33
N ASN A 153 6.84 -13.93 -20.45
CA ASN A 153 7.37 -12.90 -19.56
C ASN A 153 6.83 -12.97 -18.11
N LEU A 154 5.66 -13.60 -17.92
CA LEU A 154 5.09 -13.78 -16.57
C LEU A 154 5.85 -14.84 -15.78
N ALA A 155 6.40 -15.86 -16.45
CA ALA A 155 7.11 -16.95 -15.79
C ALA A 155 8.40 -16.46 -15.12
N THR A 156 9.18 -15.63 -15.83
CA THR A 156 10.40 -15.01 -15.32
C THR A 156 10.12 -14.02 -14.18
N LEU A 157 9.01 -13.27 -14.27
CA LEU A 157 8.60 -12.37 -13.19
C LEU A 157 8.18 -13.13 -11.92
N VAL A 158 7.44 -14.23 -12.08
CA VAL A 158 7.05 -15.11 -10.96
C VAL A 158 8.28 -15.69 -10.27
N GLU A 159 9.30 -16.09 -11.02
CA GLU A 159 10.54 -16.62 -10.44
C GLU A 159 11.29 -15.56 -9.61
N LYS A 160 11.45 -14.34 -10.15
CA LYS A 160 12.05 -13.21 -9.42
C LYS A 160 11.26 -12.82 -8.17
N LEU A 161 9.92 -12.88 -8.25
CA LEU A 161 9.05 -12.61 -7.10
C LEU A 161 9.19 -13.69 -6.03
N LYS A 162 9.32 -14.97 -6.41
CA LYS A 162 9.56 -16.07 -5.46
C LYS A 162 10.86 -15.89 -4.70
N GLU A 163 11.94 -15.58 -5.41
CA GLU A 163 13.24 -15.33 -4.79
C GLU A 163 13.18 -14.17 -3.79
N LYS A 164 12.48 -13.09 -4.14
CA LYS A 164 12.30 -11.95 -3.25
C LYS A 164 11.43 -12.27 -2.03
N VAL A 165 10.39 -13.09 -2.20
CA VAL A 165 9.57 -13.58 -1.07
C VAL A 165 10.40 -14.42 -0.11
N ASP A 166 11.25 -15.31 -0.64
CA ASP A 166 12.13 -16.14 0.18
C ASP A 166 13.14 -15.31 0.98
N VAL A 167 13.73 -14.27 0.36
CA VAL A 167 14.64 -13.34 1.07
C VAL A 167 13.90 -12.63 2.20
N LEU A 168 12.71 -12.09 1.93
CA LEU A 168 11.91 -11.40 2.94
C LEU A 168 11.45 -12.34 4.07
N ASP A 169 11.14 -13.60 3.77
CA ASP A 169 10.76 -14.57 4.80
C ASP A 169 11.96 -14.91 5.72
N ARG A 170 13.20 -14.94 5.20
CA ARG A 170 14.42 -15.08 6.03
C ARG A 170 14.66 -13.86 6.92
N GLU A 171 14.64 -12.65 6.34
CA GLU A 171 14.81 -11.41 7.12
C GLU A 171 13.76 -11.28 8.23
N ARG A 172 12.52 -11.70 7.96
CA ARG A 172 11.45 -11.70 8.97
C ARG A 172 11.74 -12.68 10.10
N THR A 173 12.23 -13.88 9.80
CA THR A 173 12.59 -14.84 10.85
C THR A 173 13.72 -14.31 11.72
N GLU A 174 14.74 -13.70 11.12
CA GLU A 174 15.87 -13.09 11.84
C GLU A 174 15.40 -11.92 12.72
N LEU A 175 14.62 -10.98 12.17
CA LEU A 175 14.05 -9.86 12.93
C LEU A 175 13.09 -10.32 14.02
N SER A 176 12.34 -11.41 13.81
CA SER A 176 11.45 -11.98 14.82
C SER A 176 12.24 -12.59 15.98
N GLU A 177 13.35 -13.27 15.70
CA GLU A 177 14.25 -13.80 16.73
C GLU A 177 14.94 -12.68 17.51
N GLU A 178 15.38 -11.63 16.82
CA GLU A 178 15.97 -10.45 17.47
C GLU A 178 14.95 -9.73 18.37
N ASN A 179 13.72 -9.52 17.88
CA ASN A 179 12.63 -8.96 18.68
C ASN A 179 12.29 -9.83 19.90
N ALA A 180 12.33 -11.16 19.78
CA ALA A 180 12.12 -12.05 20.91
C ALA A 180 13.21 -11.88 21.98
N LYS A 181 14.48 -11.79 21.57
CA LYS A 181 15.62 -11.52 22.47
C LYS A 181 15.50 -10.17 23.16
N LEU A 182 15.19 -9.11 22.42
CA LEU A 182 15.00 -7.76 22.97
C LEU A 182 13.85 -7.72 23.97
N ARG A 183 12.73 -8.41 23.70
CA ARG A 183 11.60 -8.53 24.65
C ARG A 183 11.99 -9.26 25.93
N GLU A 184 12.86 -10.26 25.85
CA GLU A 184 13.38 -10.97 27.03
C GLU A 184 14.31 -10.07 27.86
N GLN A 185 15.21 -9.34 27.21
CA GLN A 185 16.06 -8.35 27.87
C GLN A 185 15.24 -7.23 28.53
N MET A 186 14.20 -6.75 27.85
CA MET A 186 13.26 -5.75 28.38
C MET A 186 12.55 -6.26 29.64
N ARG A 187 12.07 -7.52 29.64
CA ARG A 187 11.46 -8.16 30.81
C ARG A 187 12.45 -8.27 31.98
N SER A 188 13.70 -8.67 31.71
CA SER A 188 14.74 -8.73 32.74
C SER A 188 15.03 -7.36 33.34
N LEU A 189 15.19 -6.33 32.51
CA LEU A 189 15.42 -4.96 32.96
C LEU A 189 14.22 -4.39 33.73
N GLN A 190 12.99 -4.71 33.33
CA GLN A 190 11.79 -4.33 34.08
C GLN A 190 11.76 -4.97 35.47
N SER A 191 12.19 -6.24 35.58
CA SER A 191 12.32 -6.90 36.89
C SER A 191 13.36 -6.21 37.77
N THR A 192 14.53 -5.85 37.23
CA THR A 192 15.56 -5.17 38.00
C THR A 192 15.12 -3.77 38.43
N VAL A 193 14.44 -3.03 37.55
CA VAL A 193 13.86 -1.72 37.88
C VAL A 193 12.82 -1.85 39.00
N ASN A 194 11.96 -2.85 38.96
CA ASN A 194 10.97 -3.08 40.02
C ASN A 194 11.63 -3.44 41.36
N ASN A 195 12.67 -4.28 41.35
CA ASN A 195 13.41 -4.63 42.57
C ASN A 195 14.08 -3.39 43.18
N LEU A 196 14.82 -2.61 42.37
CA LEU A 196 15.45 -1.37 42.82
C LEU A 196 14.44 -0.35 43.34
N ARG A 197 13.24 -0.29 42.73
CA ARG A 197 12.15 0.57 43.19
C ARG A 197 11.63 0.14 44.55
N ASN A 198 11.52 -1.16 44.81
CA ASN A 198 11.13 -1.68 46.11
C ASN A 198 12.20 -1.39 47.16
N GLU A 199 13.47 -1.66 46.87
CA GLU A 199 14.60 -1.34 47.76
C GLU A 199 14.66 0.17 48.10
N LEU A 200 14.43 1.04 47.10
CA LEU A 200 14.37 2.49 47.32
C LEU A 200 13.19 2.88 48.22
N SER A 201 12.05 2.19 48.09
CA SER A 201 10.89 2.43 48.95
C SER A 201 11.12 2.02 50.40
N GLU A 202 11.83 0.90 50.62
CA GLU A 202 12.25 0.45 51.95
C GLU A 202 13.25 1.43 52.57
N CYS A 203 14.24 1.90 51.80
CA CYS A 203 15.19 2.91 52.26
C CYS A 203 14.51 4.23 52.66
N HIS A 204 13.54 4.70 51.85
CA HIS A 204 12.75 5.88 52.21
C HIS A 204 11.90 5.67 53.47
N GLN A 205 11.37 4.47 53.71
CA GLN A 205 10.63 4.14 54.91
C GLN A 205 11.51 4.24 56.16
N VAL A 206 12.69 3.61 56.14
CA VAL A 206 13.68 3.68 57.23
C VAL A 206 14.16 5.12 57.46
N GLY A 207 14.34 5.89 56.40
CA GLY A 207 14.70 7.31 56.48
C GLY A 207 13.62 8.17 57.16
N ARG A 208 12.34 7.87 56.93
CA ARG A 208 11.23 8.56 57.62
C ARG A 208 11.20 8.20 59.11
N GLU A 209 11.28 6.91 59.42
CA GLU A 209 11.29 6.42 60.81
C GLU A 209 12.47 7.01 61.61
N SER A 210 13.66 7.07 61.00
CA SER A 210 14.83 7.70 61.62
C SER A 210 14.63 9.19 61.88
N ARG A 211 13.90 9.89 61.00
CA ARG A 211 13.65 11.34 61.12
C ARG A 211 12.61 11.65 62.21
N GLU A 212 11.57 10.82 62.33
CA GLU A 212 10.60 10.90 63.43
C GLU A 212 11.28 10.70 64.78
N VAL A 213 12.18 9.72 64.91
CA VAL A 213 12.95 9.49 66.16
C VAL A 213 13.84 10.69 66.51
N ILE A 214 14.45 11.33 65.51
CA ILE A 214 15.27 12.54 65.74
C ILE A 214 14.39 13.70 66.22
N GLU A 215 13.24 13.95 65.58
CA GLU A 215 12.31 15.00 66.01
C GLU A 215 11.77 14.75 67.43
N GLU A 216 11.43 13.51 67.78
CA GLU A 216 11.02 13.16 69.14
C GLU A 216 12.12 13.48 70.17
N LEU A 217 13.38 13.10 69.90
CA LEU A 217 14.50 13.39 70.78
C LEU A 217 14.78 14.89 70.93
N GLU A 218 14.65 15.68 69.85
CA GLU A 218 14.80 17.13 69.89
C GLU A 218 13.72 17.83 70.74
N THR A 219 12.50 17.29 70.80
CA THR A 219 11.43 17.84 71.65
C THR A 219 11.55 17.51 73.15
N MET A 220 12.43 16.57 73.51
CA MET A 220 12.63 16.13 74.90
C MET A 220 13.76 16.86 75.64
N VAL A 221 14.50 17.76 74.96
CA VAL A 221 15.60 18.58 75.51
C VAL A 221 15.14 20.02 75.71
#